data_AF-A0A2N7RVF2-F1
#
_entry.id   AF-A0A2N7RVF2-F1
#
_cell.length_a   1.000
_cell.length_b   1.000
_cell.length_c   1.000
_cell.angle_alpha   90.00
_cell.angle_beta   90.00
_cell.angle_gamma   90.00
#
_symmetry.space_group_name_H-M   'P 1'
#
loop_
_entity.id
_entity.type
_entity.pdbx_description
1 polymer ?
#
loop_
_entity_poly.entity_id
_entity_poly.type
_entity_poly.pdbx_seq_one_letter_code
_entity_poly.pdbx_strand_id
1 'polypeptide(L)'
;MTAQAMDIVFREDVALDSAPAWPCPNCGAAALALLRASFHCMETAHSLAQRRMDGWTPDCVQYRCSGLLRCGACGDVVAMGGDGGAEAEGDGVTYADFFSPRYFLPALPLTTAQFRHAVPAAVQQALQRAFAPFWSDPRACHVAMQAALQAMLDAQGARDARLAGAMDEFKRMMETQMWLPSDGAPGTGIARRSDILRGFAWLDGWLSELYPPLHAPAE
;
A
#
# COMPACT_ATOMS: atom_id res chain seq x y z
N MET A 1 5.99 7.33 -9.35
CA MET A 1 5.68 6.01 -9.96
C MET A 1 4.30 6.07 -10.63
N THR A 2 4.05 5.33 -11.72
CA THR A 2 2.70 5.26 -12.32
C THR A 2 1.80 4.33 -11.51
N ALA A 3 0.48 4.54 -11.57
CA ALA A 3 -0.49 3.69 -10.88
C ALA A 3 -0.38 2.22 -11.29
N GLN A 4 -0.15 1.95 -12.59
CA GLN A 4 0.02 0.59 -13.10
C GLN A 4 1.27 -0.11 -12.55
N ALA A 5 2.37 0.62 -12.35
CA ALA A 5 3.57 0.08 -11.70
C ALA A 5 3.33 -0.19 -10.21
N MET A 6 2.53 0.66 -9.56
CA MET A 6 2.14 0.47 -8.15
C MET A 6 1.25 -0.77 -7.97
N ASP A 7 0.28 -1.01 -8.85
CA ASP A 7 -0.59 -2.20 -8.78
C ASP A 7 0.21 -3.52 -8.84
N ILE A 8 1.30 -3.55 -9.62
CA ILE A 8 2.18 -4.73 -9.73
C ILE A 8 3.02 -4.94 -8.46
N VAL A 9 3.46 -3.86 -7.83
CA VAL A 9 4.31 -3.91 -6.63
C VAL A 9 3.48 -4.18 -5.37
N PHE A 10 2.26 -3.66 -5.31
CA PHE A 10 1.37 -3.72 -4.14
C PHE A 10 0.18 -4.63 -4.39
N ARG A 11 0.44 -5.79 -5.02
CA ARG A 11 -0.57 -6.83 -5.27
C ARG A 11 -1.23 -7.28 -3.98
N GLU A 12 -2.47 -7.74 -4.12
CA GLU A 12 -3.26 -8.20 -2.98
C GLU A 12 -2.67 -9.45 -2.34
N ASP A 13 -2.21 -10.35 -3.20
CA ASP A 13 -1.61 -11.63 -2.84
C ASP A 13 -0.22 -11.75 -3.47
N VAL A 14 0.69 -12.31 -2.68
CA VAL A 14 2.03 -12.66 -3.09
C VAL A 14 2.25 -14.14 -2.78
N ALA A 15 3.04 -14.83 -3.60
CA ALA A 15 3.39 -16.21 -3.29
C ALA A 15 4.11 -16.25 -1.94
N LEU A 16 3.81 -17.26 -1.12
CA LEU A 16 4.21 -17.32 0.28
C LEU A 16 5.73 -17.14 0.50
N ASP A 17 6.54 -17.50 -0.48
CA ASP A 17 8.00 -17.50 -0.45
C ASP A 17 8.64 -16.40 -1.32
N SER A 18 7.84 -15.50 -1.89
CA SER A 18 8.29 -14.41 -2.76
C SER A 18 7.68 -13.06 -2.34
N ALA A 19 8.55 -12.09 -2.08
CA ALA A 19 8.14 -10.71 -1.90
C ALA A 19 8.42 -9.92 -3.18
N PRO A 20 7.49 -9.08 -3.67
CA PRO A 20 7.78 -8.05 -4.65
C PRO A 20 8.92 -7.15 -4.17
N ALA A 21 9.56 -6.43 -5.09
CA ALA A 21 10.59 -5.44 -4.77
C ALA A 21 9.95 -4.19 -4.11
N TRP A 22 9.50 -4.33 -2.87
CA TRP A 22 8.87 -3.24 -2.12
C TRP A 22 9.87 -2.13 -1.80
N PRO A 23 9.42 -0.86 -1.85
CA PRO A 23 10.28 0.26 -1.53
C PRO A 23 10.56 0.34 -0.02
N CYS A 24 11.81 0.63 0.33
CA CYS A 24 12.23 0.79 1.71
C CYS A 24 11.70 2.10 2.32
N PRO A 25 11.09 2.09 3.51
CA PRO A 25 10.59 3.31 4.15
C PRO A 25 11.70 4.29 4.59
N ASN A 26 12.94 3.82 4.72
CA ASN A 26 14.07 4.66 5.10
C ASN A 26 14.78 5.29 3.89
N CYS A 27 15.10 4.52 2.85
CA CYS A 27 15.88 5.02 1.70
C CYS A 27 15.11 5.09 0.37
N GLY A 28 13.88 4.59 0.30
CA GLY A 28 13.06 4.57 -0.91
C GLY A 28 13.44 3.55 -1.97
N ALA A 29 14.59 2.86 -1.82
CA ALA A 29 15.02 1.84 -2.77
C ALA A 29 14.04 0.64 -2.78
N ALA A 30 13.66 0.19 -3.98
CA ALA A 30 12.89 -1.04 -4.22
C ALA A 30 13.75 -2.29 -3.99
N ALA A 31 14.15 -2.50 -2.73
CA ALA A 31 15.17 -3.47 -2.34
C ALA A 31 14.82 -4.21 -1.03
N LEU A 32 13.57 -4.15 -0.57
CA LEU A 32 13.13 -4.99 0.55
C LEU A 32 13.02 -6.44 0.10
N ALA A 33 13.69 -7.33 0.85
CA ALA A 33 13.63 -8.77 0.63
C ALA A 33 13.21 -9.50 1.90
N LEU A 34 12.45 -10.59 1.75
CA LEU A 34 12.00 -11.41 2.87
C LEU A 34 13.19 -12.09 3.56
N LEU A 35 13.32 -11.88 4.87
CA LEU A 35 14.21 -12.69 5.70
C LEU A 35 13.51 -14.02 5.97
N ARG A 36 13.76 -15.02 5.09
CA ARG A 36 13.06 -16.32 5.10
C ARG A 36 12.97 -16.97 6.48
N ALA A 37 14.04 -16.92 7.26
CA ALA A 37 14.07 -17.50 8.61
C ALA A 37 13.14 -16.83 9.63
N SER A 38 12.65 -15.62 9.35
CA SER A 38 11.73 -14.87 10.22
C SER A 38 10.26 -15.03 9.83
N PHE A 39 9.97 -15.66 8.69
CA PHE A 39 8.61 -15.77 8.17
C PHE A 39 7.91 -16.98 8.79
N HIS A 40 6.76 -16.74 9.39
CA HIS A 40 5.97 -17.74 10.10
C HIS A 40 4.51 -17.62 9.71
N CYS A 41 3.88 -18.77 9.46
CA CYS A 41 2.44 -18.88 9.22
C CYS A 41 1.84 -19.96 10.11
N MET A 42 0.65 -19.69 10.63
CA MET A 42 -0.11 -20.64 11.44
C MET A 42 -1.54 -20.74 10.92
N GLU A 43 -2.06 -21.95 10.78
CA GLU A 43 -3.46 -22.17 10.45
C GLU A 43 -4.36 -21.73 11.60
N THR A 44 -5.48 -21.09 11.27
CA THR A 44 -6.44 -20.65 12.27
C THR A 44 -7.19 -21.82 12.89
N ALA A 45 -7.60 -21.68 14.16
CA ALA A 45 -8.43 -22.69 14.83
C ALA A 45 -9.74 -22.99 14.09
N HIS A 46 -10.33 -21.98 13.45
CA HIS A 46 -11.53 -22.13 12.63
C HIS A 46 -11.26 -23.07 11.45
N SER A 47 -10.24 -22.77 10.65
CA SER A 47 -9.87 -23.57 9.49
C SER A 47 -9.48 -25.02 9.85
N LEU A 48 -8.75 -25.20 10.96
CA LEU A 48 -8.43 -26.54 11.49
C LEU A 48 -9.68 -27.35 11.83
N ALA A 49 -10.71 -26.71 12.41
CA ALA A 49 -11.97 -27.39 12.73
C ALA A 49 -12.74 -27.79 11.46
N GLN A 50 -12.63 -27.02 10.38
CA GLN A 50 -13.29 -27.28 9.11
C GLN A 50 -12.72 -28.46 8.35
N ARG A 51 -11.46 -28.85 8.59
CA ARG A 51 -10.79 -29.99 7.92
C ARG A 51 -11.53 -31.33 8.06
N ARG A 52 -12.44 -31.45 9.02
CA ARG A 52 -13.22 -32.67 9.28
C ARG A 52 -14.65 -32.61 8.73
N MET A 53 -15.02 -31.52 8.08
CA MET A 53 -16.36 -31.33 7.51
C MET A 53 -16.43 -31.90 6.09
N ASP A 54 -17.59 -32.42 5.71
CA ASP A 54 -17.84 -32.84 4.34
C ASP A 54 -17.74 -31.64 3.39
N GLY A 55 -17.06 -31.83 2.26
CA GLY A 55 -16.82 -30.78 1.28
C GLY A 55 -15.62 -29.87 1.58
N TRP A 56 -14.79 -30.20 2.58
CA TRP A 56 -13.51 -29.51 2.76
C TRP A 56 -12.57 -29.74 1.57
N THR A 57 -11.98 -28.65 1.10
CA THR A 57 -10.97 -28.61 0.05
C THR A 57 -9.79 -27.72 0.52
N PRO A 58 -8.58 -27.86 -0.07
CA PRO A 58 -7.41 -27.09 0.39
C PRO A 58 -7.58 -25.57 0.39
N ASP A 59 -8.40 -24.99 -0.49
CA ASP A 59 -8.76 -23.56 -0.51
C ASP A 59 -9.59 -23.09 0.69
N CYS A 60 -10.12 -24.02 1.50
CA CYS A 60 -10.70 -23.69 2.80
C CYS A 60 -9.64 -23.35 3.87
N VAL A 61 -8.34 -23.52 3.58
CA VAL A 61 -7.28 -23.25 4.55
C VAL A 61 -7.13 -21.74 4.79
N GLN A 62 -7.01 -21.34 6.06
CA GLN A 62 -6.79 -19.95 6.43
C GLN A 62 -5.63 -19.83 7.39
N TYR A 63 -4.65 -19.00 7.02
CA TYR A 63 -3.44 -18.74 7.79
C TYR A 63 -3.46 -17.34 8.44
N ARG A 64 -2.65 -17.20 9.49
CA ARG A 64 -2.12 -15.91 9.99
C ARG A 64 -0.61 -15.95 9.86
N CYS A 65 -0.06 -14.94 9.20
CA CYS A 65 1.34 -14.91 8.80
C CYS A 65 2.01 -13.62 9.25
N SER A 66 3.30 -13.71 9.59
CA SER A 66 4.15 -12.57 9.96
C SER A 66 5.60 -12.82 9.59
N GLY A 67 6.37 -11.75 9.41
CA GLY A 67 7.81 -11.86 9.19
C GLY A 67 8.53 -10.52 9.11
N LEU A 68 9.83 -10.57 8.83
CA LEU A 68 10.69 -9.41 8.67
C LEU A 68 11.21 -9.31 7.23
N LEU A 69 11.28 -8.10 6.73
CA LEU A 69 11.95 -7.71 5.50
C LEU A 69 13.24 -6.98 5.83
N ARG A 70 14.26 -7.14 4.99
CA ARG A 70 15.50 -6.37 5.09
C ARG A 70 15.81 -5.65 3.78
N CYS A 71 16.14 -4.38 3.86
CA CYS A 71 16.55 -3.60 2.71
C CYS A 71 17.97 -3.97 2.28
N GLY A 72 18.14 -4.37 1.01
CA GLY A 72 19.46 -4.63 0.42
C GLY A 72 20.34 -3.39 0.24
N ALA A 73 19.75 -2.19 0.20
CA ALA A 73 20.48 -0.94 -0.04
C ALA A 73 21.00 -0.27 1.26
N CYS A 74 20.14 -0.15 2.29
CA CYS A 74 20.51 0.54 3.54
C CYS A 74 20.53 -0.37 4.78
N GLY A 75 20.13 -1.64 4.64
CA GLY A 75 20.13 -2.61 5.75
C GLY A 75 18.97 -2.48 6.73
N ASP A 76 18.08 -1.50 6.55
CA ASP A 76 16.92 -1.26 7.41
C ASP A 76 15.93 -2.44 7.41
N VAL A 77 15.13 -2.53 8.47
CA VAL A 77 14.24 -3.68 8.74
C VAL A 77 12.79 -3.23 8.82
N VAL A 78 11.91 -3.97 8.14
CA VAL A 78 10.46 -3.73 8.15
C VAL A 78 9.75 -4.99 8.63
N ALA A 79 8.91 -4.88 9.66
CA ALA A 79 8.01 -5.95 10.04
C ALA A 79 6.79 -5.96 9.13
N MET A 80 6.29 -7.15 8.79
CA MET A 80 5.06 -7.32 8.01
C MET A 80 4.18 -8.38 8.63
N GLY A 81 2.88 -8.30 8.36
CA GLY A 81 1.95 -9.35 8.70
C GLY A 81 0.66 -9.27 7.91
N GLY A 82 -0.09 -10.36 7.94
CA GLY A 82 -1.31 -10.52 7.16
C GLY A 82 -1.90 -11.91 7.26
N ASP A 83 -2.71 -12.22 6.26
CA ASP A 83 -3.42 -13.48 6.16
C ASP A 83 -2.80 -14.33 5.05
N GLY A 84 -3.20 -15.59 4.97
CA GLY A 84 -2.89 -16.42 3.82
C GLY A 84 -3.94 -17.50 3.66
N GLY A 85 -3.85 -18.22 2.56
CA GLY A 85 -4.69 -19.37 2.26
C GLY A 85 -4.03 -20.19 1.16
N ALA A 86 -4.81 -21.09 0.57
CA ALA A 86 -4.43 -21.80 -0.62
C ALA A 86 -5.40 -21.48 -1.75
N GLU A 87 -4.91 -21.38 -2.98
CA GLU A 87 -5.74 -21.18 -4.16
C GLU A 87 -5.45 -22.29 -5.16
N ALA A 88 -6.49 -22.75 -5.86
CA ALA A 88 -6.32 -23.72 -6.93
C ALA A 88 -5.53 -23.10 -8.08
N GLU A 89 -4.54 -23.80 -8.59
CA GLU A 89 -3.82 -23.42 -9.79
C GLU A 89 -4.69 -23.61 -11.03
N GLY A 90 -4.19 -23.19 -12.20
CA GLY A 90 -4.95 -23.23 -13.45
C GLY A 90 -5.40 -24.64 -13.91
N ASP A 91 -4.88 -25.69 -13.29
CA ASP A 91 -5.30 -27.08 -13.51
C ASP A 91 -6.52 -27.50 -12.67
N GLY A 92 -6.92 -26.69 -11.68
CA GLY A 92 -8.03 -26.96 -10.77
C GLY A 92 -7.79 -28.11 -9.79
N VAL A 93 -6.58 -28.64 -9.71
CA VAL A 93 -6.23 -29.84 -8.90
C VAL A 93 -5.05 -29.55 -7.97
N THR A 94 -4.09 -28.77 -8.43
CA THR A 94 -2.96 -28.31 -7.65
C THR A 94 -3.37 -27.07 -6.87
N TYR A 95 -2.85 -26.92 -5.65
CA TYR A 95 -3.11 -25.75 -4.82
C TYR A 95 -1.78 -25.12 -4.40
N ALA A 96 -1.71 -23.79 -4.46
CA ALA A 96 -0.56 -23.01 -4.03
C ALA A 96 -0.92 -22.12 -2.84
N ASP A 97 -0.06 -22.08 -1.84
CA ASP A 97 -0.22 -21.16 -0.72
C ASP A 97 0.10 -19.72 -1.14
N PHE A 98 -0.74 -18.79 -0.71
CA PHE A 98 -0.54 -17.36 -0.89
C PHE A 98 -0.52 -16.62 0.44
N PHE A 99 0.08 -15.43 0.41
CA PHE A 99 0.10 -14.46 1.50
C PHE A 99 -0.51 -13.15 1.05
N SER A 100 -1.47 -12.63 1.81
CA SER A 100 -2.08 -11.34 1.62
C SER A 100 -1.60 -10.37 2.70
N PRO A 101 -0.69 -9.42 2.38
CA PRO A 101 -0.22 -8.45 3.37
C PRO A 101 -1.38 -7.56 3.88
N ARG A 102 -1.39 -7.32 5.20
CA ARG A 102 -2.36 -6.45 5.88
C ARG A 102 -1.73 -5.28 6.61
N TYR A 103 -0.44 -5.34 6.95
CA TYR A 103 0.27 -4.21 7.53
C TYR A 103 1.79 -4.34 7.36
N PHE A 104 2.46 -3.18 7.43
CA PHE A 104 3.91 -3.05 7.47
C PHE A 104 4.30 -2.03 8.53
N LEU A 105 5.42 -2.27 9.22
CA LEU A 105 5.97 -1.38 10.24
C LEU A 105 7.49 -1.26 10.08
N PRO A 106 8.02 -0.08 9.68
CA PRO A 106 7.29 1.13 9.25
C PRO A 106 6.42 0.90 8.00
N ALA A 107 5.42 1.75 7.79
CA ALA A 107 4.54 1.66 6.63
C ALA A 107 5.33 1.82 5.32
N LEU A 108 4.99 1.01 4.31
CA LEU A 108 5.67 1.10 3.03
C LEU A 108 5.33 2.40 2.31
N PRO A 109 6.31 3.09 1.74
CA PRO A 109 6.06 4.31 0.99
C PRO A 109 5.26 4.03 -0.28
N LEU A 110 4.18 4.80 -0.49
CA LEU A 110 3.34 4.72 -1.70
C LEU A 110 3.61 5.86 -2.69
N THR A 111 4.49 6.79 -2.34
CA THR A 111 5.01 7.81 -3.24
C THR A 111 6.53 7.68 -3.35
N THR A 112 7.14 8.41 -4.30
CA THR A 112 8.61 8.45 -4.45
C THR A 112 9.20 9.81 -4.07
N ALA A 113 8.40 10.88 -4.18
CA ALA A 113 8.86 12.24 -3.97
C ALA A 113 9.11 12.63 -2.49
N GLN A 114 8.55 11.90 -1.52
CA GLN A 114 8.71 12.15 -0.08
C GLN A 114 10.15 12.01 0.42
N PHE A 115 11.01 11.26 -0.28
CA PHE A 115 12.43 11.10 0.07
C PHE A 115 13.29 12.31 -0.32
N ARG A 116 12.70 13.33 -0.94
CA ARG A 116 13.43 14.53 -1.36
C ARG A 116 13.59 15.50 -0.19
N HIS A 117 14.78 16.10 -0.05
CA HIS A 117 15.08 17.08 0.99
C HIS A 117 14.19 18.33 0.96
N ALA A 118 13.63 18.66 -0.21
CA ALA A 118 12.75 19.81 -0.38
C ALA A 118 11.34 19.61 0.22
N VAL A 119 10.94 18.37 0.55
CA VAL A 119 9.60 18.11 1.10
C VAL A 119 9.60 18.46 2.60
N PRO A 120 8.70 19.36 3.06
CA PRO A 120 8.63 19.73 4.46
C PRO A 120 8.31 18.55 5.38
N ALA A 121 8.88 18.55 6.58
CA ALA A 121 8.71 17.47 7.56
C ALA A 121 7.23 17.20 7.90
N ALA A 122 6.39 18.24 7.98
CA ALA A 122 4.96 18.11 8.21
C ALA A 122 4.25 17.32 7.09
N VAL A 123 4.63 17.56 5.84
CA VAL A 123 4.10 16.83 4.67
C VAL A 123 4.57 15.38 4.70
N GLN A 124 5.86 15.14 4.99
CA GLN A 124 6.40 13.77 5.11
C GLN A 124 5.67 12.96 6.20
N GLN A 125 5.43 13.57 7.37
CA GLN A 125 4.70 12.92 8.47
C GLN A 125 3.25 12.61 8.08
N ALA A 126 2.57 13.53 7.39
CA ALA A 126 1.20 13.31 6.94
C ALA A 126 1.12 12.18 5.88
N LEU A 127 2.07 12.12 4.95
CA LEU A 127 2.19 11.03 3.99
C LEU A 127 2.42 9.67 4.67
N GLN A 128 3.33 9.60 5.65
CA GLN A 128 3.58 8.37 6.42
C GLN A 128 2.32 7.88 7.13
N ARG A 129 1.51 8.79 7.69
CA ARG A 129 0.21 8.46 8.29
C ARG A 129 -0.80 7.95 7.26
N ALA A 130 -0.72 8.41 6.01
CA ALA A 130 -1.57 7.94 4.92
C ALA A 130 -1.18 6.55 4.42
N PHE A 131 0.11 6.21 4.44
CA PHE A 131 0.59 4.90 3.99
C PHE A 131 0.20 3.75 4.92
N ALA A 132 0.21 3.96 6.23
CA ALA A 132 -0.05 2.91 7.21
C ALA A 132 -1.40 2.17 7.03
N PRO A 133 -2.55 2.86 6.90
CA PRO A 133 -3.84 2.19 6.76
C PRO A 133 -4.11 1.62 5.36
N PHE A 134 -3.26 1.87 4.35
CA PHE A 134 -3.48 1.41 2.97
C PHE A 134 -3.83 -0.08 2.87
N TRP A 135 -3.17 -0.91 3.68
CA TRP A 135 -3.29 -2.36 3.62
C TRP A 135 -4.52 -2.92 4.35
N SER A 136 -5.04 -2.20 5.34
CA SER A 136 -6.03 -2.70 6.30
C SER A 136 -7.34 -1.91 6.32
N ASP A 137 -7.29 -0.61 6.06
CA ASP A 137 -8.44 0.29 6.17
C ASP A 137 -8.38 1.37 5.07
N PRO A 138 -8.99 1.09 3.91
CA PRO A 138 -9.08 2.06 2.83
C PRO A 138 -9.74 3.39 3.22
N ARG A 139 -10.69 3.37 4.16
CA ARG A 139 -11.38 4.57 4.62
C ARG A 139 -10.43 5.48 5.38
N ALA A 140 -9.71 4.91 6.35
CA ALA A 140 -8.71 5.63 7.12
C ALA A 140 -7.58 6.14 6.22
N CYS A 141 -7.18 5.35 5.22
CA CYS A 141 -6.21 5.76 4.21
C CYS A 141 -6.65 7.02 3.47
N HIS A 142 -7.88 7.04 2.97
CA HIS A 142 -8.41 8.22 2.29
C HIS A 142 -8.43 9.48 3.17
N VAL A 143 -8.93 9.37 4.41
CA VAL A 143 -8.95 10.51 5.34
C VAL A 143 -7.52 11.02 5.59
N ALA A 144 -6.56 10.11 5.75
CA ALA A 144 -5.16 10.47 5.93
C ALA A 144 -4.52 11.08 4.66
N MET A 145 -4.92 10.66 3.46
CA MET A 145 -4.50 11.29 2.20
C MET A 145 -5.00 12.74 2.10
N GLN A 146 -6.25 13.01 2.50
CA GLN A 146 -6.78 14.37 2.57
C GLN A 146 -5.98 15.24 3.55
N ALA A 147 -5.57 14.68 4.69
CA ALA A 147 -4.70 15.37 5.65
C ALA A 147 -3.29 15.64 5.06
N ALA A 148 -2.75 14.74 4.25
CA ALA A 148 -1.49 14.96 3.54
C ALA A 148 -1.59 16.11 2.52
N LEU A 149 -2.70 16.20 1.79
CA LEU A 149 -2.97 17.34 0.89
C LEU A 149 -3.08 18.66 1.64
N GLN A 150 -3.78 18.67 2.77
CA GLN A 150 -3.87 19.86 3.60
C GLN A 150 -2.48 20.30 4.07
N ALA A 151 -1.63 19.37 4.51
CA ALA A 151 -0.25 19.69 4.89
C ALA A 151 0.57 20.27 3.72
N MET A 152 0.32 19.81 2.49
CA MET A 152 0.96 20.38 1.29
C MET A 152 0.50 21.81 1.04
N LEU A 153 -0.80 22.11 1.17
CA LEU A 153 -1.35 23.46 1.02
C LEU A 153 -0.81 24.43 2.08
N ASP A 154 -0.77 23.98 3.34
CA ASP A 154 -0.26 24.77 4.45
C ASP A 154 1.22 25.12 4.23
N ALA A 155 2.01 24.16 3.72
CA ALA A 155 3.41 24.39 3.37
C ALA A 155 3.61 25.40 2.22
N GLN A 156 2.68 25.48 1.27
CA GLN A 156 2.69 26.48 0.20
C GLN A 156 2.11 27.84 0.66
N GLY A 157 1.70 27.96 1.93
CA GLY A 157 1.19 29.20 2.51
C GLY A 157 -0.23 29.57 2.06
N ALA A 158 -1.07 28.58 1.72
CA ALA A 158 -2.49 28.73 1.34
C ALA A 158 -2.77 29.69 0.15
N ARG A 159 -1.75 30.09 -0.62
CA ARG A 159 -1.87 31.01 -1.76
C ARG A 159 -1.83 30.33 -3.13
N ASP A 160 -1.55 29.04 -3.17
CA ASP A 160 -1.56 28.29 -4.42
C ASP A 160 -3.00 27.89 -4.79
N ALA A 161 -3.67 28.78 -5.53
CA ALA A 161 -5.04 28.56 -6.00
C ALA A 161 -5.16 27.31 -6.90
N ARG A 162 -4.08 26.91 -7.58
CA ARG A 162 -4.06 25.72 -8.42
C ARG A 162 -4.05 24.46 -7.56
N LEU A 163 -3.22 24.41 -6.52
CA LEU A 163 -3.21 23.32 -5.55
C LEU A 163 -4.54 23.25 -4.76
N ALA A 164 -5.12 24.40 -4.42
CA ALA A 164 -6.42 24.44 -3.74
C ALA A 164 -7.54 23.85 -4.63
N GLY A 165 -7.62 24.28 -5.89
CA GLY A 165 -8.55 23.70 -6.86
C GLY A 165 -8.31 22.21 -7.11
N ALA A 166 -7.05 21.78 -7.14
CA ALA A 166 -6.69 20.38 -7.28
C ALA A 166 -7.08 19.53 -6.07
N MET A 167 -6.98 20.09 -4.85
CA MET A 167 -7.47 19.42 -3.65
C MET A 167 -8.98 19.22 -3.72
N ASP A 168 -9.74 20.22 -4.18
CA ASP A 168 -11.19 20.11 -4.33
C ASP A 168 -11.57 19.09 -5.42
N GLU A 169 -10.83 19.07 -6.53
CA GLU A 169 -10.97 18.03 -7.56
C GLU A 169 -10.66 16.64 -7.02
N PHE A 170 -9.59 16.49 -6.23
CA PHE A 170 -9.22 15.23 -5.61
C PHE A 170 -10.27 14.74 -4.62
N LYS A 171 -10.77 15.63 -3.75
CA LYS A 171 -11.88 15.31 -2.83
C LYS A 171 -13.08 14.78 -3.61
N ARG A 172 -13.49 15.47 -4.68
CA ARG A 172 -14.58 15.02 -5.55
C ARG A 172 -14.30 13.68 -6.23
N MET A 173 -13.09 13.49 -6.76
CA MET A 173 -12.66 12.23 -7.38
C MET A 173 -12.76 11.08 -6.37
N MET A 174 -12.20 11.24 -5.17
CA MET A 174 -12.19 10.21 -4.15
C MET A 174 -13.58 9.94 -3.56
N GLU A 175 -14.41 10.97 -3.40
CA GLU A 175 -15.81 10.79 -2.97
C GLU A 175 -16.66 10.06 -4.02
N THR A 176 -16.41 10.32 -5.30
CA THR A 176 -17.21 9.77 -6.41
C THR A 176 -16.74 8.38 -6.85
N GLN A 177 -15.44 8.15 -6.96
CA GLN A 177 -14.87 6.92 -7.53
C GLN A 177 -14.58 5.85 -6.47
N MET A 178 -14.23 6.26 -5.26
CA MET A 178 -13.65 5.33 -4.28
C MET A 178 -14.68 4.54 -3.46
N TRP A 179 -15.96 4.90 -3.53
CA TRP A 179 -17.04 4.25 -2.78
C TRP A 179 -18.08 3.55 -3.67
N LEU A 180 -17.71 3.28 -4.93
CA LEU A 180 -18.54 2.49 -5.85
C LEU A 180 -18.28 1.00 -5.63
N PRO A 181 -19.29 0.21 -5.21
CA PRO A 181 -19.18 -1.24 -5.19
C PRO A 181 -19.03 -1.76 -6.62
N SER A 182 -18.47 -2.98 -6.76
CA SER A 182 -18.18 -3.60 -8.05
C SER A 182 -19.38 -3.77 -8.97
N ASP A 183 -20.59 -3.63 -8.43
CA ASP A 183 -21.89 -3.77 -9.09
C ASP A 183 -22.59 -2.42 -9.38
N GLY A 184 -21.99 -1.29 -9.02
CA GLY A 184 -22.50 0.05 -9.37
C GLY A 184 -23.61 0.63 -8.46
N ALA A 185 -23.86 0.05 -7.29
CA ALA A 185 -24.83 0.60 -6.33
C ALA A 185 -24.26 1.79 -5.50
N PRO A 186 -24.84 3.00 -5.51
CA PRO A 186 -24.30 4.12 -4.74
C PRO A 186 -24.44 3.88 -3.21
N GLY A 187 -23.35 4.14 -2.46
CA GLY A 187 -23.41 4.41 -1.02
C GLY A 187 -22.92 3.31 -0.06
N THR A 188 -22.36 2.20 -0.53
CA THR A 188 -21.84 1.10 0.33
C THR A 188 -20.48 0.52 -0.09
N GLY A 189 -19.85 1.02 -1.16
CA GLY A 189 -18.70 0.37 -1.78
C GLY A 189 -17.41 0.47 -0.98
N ILE A 190 -16.69 -0.64 -0.83
CA ILE A 190 -15.31 -0.63 -0.30
C ILE A 190 -14.38 -0.18 -1.43
N ALA A 191 -13.59 0.85 -1.16
CA ALA A 191 -12.49 1.29 -2.02
C ALA A 191 -11.54 0.15 -2.39
N ARG A 192 -11.34 -0.09 -3.70
CA ARG A 192 -10.34 -1.05 -4.16
C ARG A 192 -8.94 -0.50 -3.91
N ARG A 193 -7.97 -1.37 -3.61
CA ARG A 193 -6.57 -0.95 -3.41
C ARG A 193 -6.03 -0.19 -4.62
N SER A 194 -6.38 -0.60 -5.84
CA SER A 194 -5.98 0.10 -7.08
C SER A 194 -6.47 1.54 -7.16
N ASP A 195 -7.67 1.86 -6.65
CA ASP A 195 -8.18 3.22 -6.63
C ASP A 195 -7.41 4.11 -5.64
N ILE A 196 -7.03 3.54 -4.50
CA ILE A 196 -6.16 4.21 -3.52
C ILE A 196 -4.76 4.45 -4.11
N LEU A 197 -4.19 3.46 -4.81
CA LEU A 197 -2.89 3.57 -5.46
C LEU A 197 -2.89 4.65 -6.56
N ARG A 198 -3.99 4.77 -7.33
CA ARG A 198 -4.17 5.89 -8.27
C ARG A 198 -4.16 7.24 -7.56
N GLY A 199 -4.83 7.33 -6.41
CA GLY A 199 -4.80 8.55 -5.60
C GLY A 199 -3.40 8.90 -5.12
N PHE A 200 -2.60 7.92 -4.66
CA PHE A 200 -1.20 8.16 -4.31
C PHE A 200 -0.31 8.52 -5.51
N ALA A 201 -0.54 7.91 -6.68
CA ALA A 201 0.16 8.28 -7.90
C ALA A 201 -0.12 9.74 -8.30
N TRP A 202 -1.37 10.19 -8.14
CA TRP A 202 -1.74 11.58 -8.34
C TRP A 202 -1.05 12.51 -7.32
N LEU A 203 -1.01 12.14 -6.04
CA LEU A 203 -0.26 12.88 -5.01
C LEU A 203 1.24 12.96 -5.32
N ASP A 204 1.85 11.87 -5.80
CA ASP A 204 3.27 11.81 -6.19
C ASP A 204 3.58 12.78 -7.33
N GLY A 205 2.64 13.00 -8.25
CA GLY A 205 2.72 14.02 -9.30
C GLY A 205 2.81 15.43 -8.73
N TRP A 206 1.90 15.78 -7.81
CA TRP A 206 1.92 17.08 -7.14
C TRP A 206 3.14 17.30 -6.27
N LEU A 207 3.54 16.30 -5.47
CA LEU A 207 4.78 16.35 -4.71
C LEU A 207 5.98 16.56 -5.65
N SER A 208 5.95 15.95 -6.83
CA SER A 208 7.03 16.08 -7.78
C SER A 208 7.15 17.47 -8.39
N GLU A 209 6.02 18.11 -8.63
CA GLU A 209 5.96 19.47 -9.17
C GLU A 209 6.28 20.53 -8.13
N LEU A 210 5.74 20.41 -6.92
CA LEU A 210 5.94 21.38 -5.84
C LEU A 210 7.34 21.29 -5.20
N TYR A 211 7.90 20.08 -5.20
CA TYR A 211 9.20 19.78 -4.58
C TYR A 211 10.09 19.04 -5.60
N PRO A 212 10.50 19.72 -6.69
CA PRO A 212 11.37 19.11 -7.70
C PRO A 212 12.71 18.71 -7.06
N PRO A 213 13.41 17.70 -7.61
CA PRO A 213 14.76 17.41 -7.17
C PRO A 213 15.64 18.65 -7.34
N LEU A 214 16.54 18.91 -6.38
CA LEU A 214 17.57 19.92 -6.56
C LEU A 214 18.33 19.56 -7.84
N HIS A 215 18.33 20.45 -8.83
CA HIS A 215 19.22 20.29 -9.98
C HIS A 215 20.64 20.12 -9.43
N ALA A 216 21.35 19.08 -9.88
CA ALA A 216 22.79 19.05 -9.70
C ALA A 216 23.33 20.38 -10.25
N PRO A 217 24.25 21.06 -9.53
CA PRO A 217 24.87 22.27 -10.08
C PRO A 217 25.41 21.91 -11.47
N ALA A 218 25.08 22.75 -12.46
CA ALA A 218 25.65 22.60 -13.79
C ALA A 218 27.18 22.59 -13.64
N GLU A 219 27.80 21.49 -14.05
CA GLU A 219 29.26 21.39 -14.18
C GLU A 219 29.79 22.41 -15.19
#